data_AF-A0A964MCG7-F1
#
_entry.id   AF-A0A964MCG7-F1
#
_cell.length_a   1.000
_cell.length_b   1.000
_cell.length_c   1.000
_cell.angle_alpha   90.00
_cell.angle_beta   90.00
_cell.angle_gamma   90.00
#
_symmetry.space_group_name_H-M   'P 1'
#
loop_
_entity.id
_entity.type
_entity.pdbx_description
1 polymer ?
#
loop_
_entity_poly.entity_id
_entity_poly.type
_entity_poly.pdbx_seq_one_letter_code
_entity_poly.pdbx_strand_id
1 'polypeptide(L)'
;MCGIIGYVGAKPAAPIILDGLRRLEYRGYDSAGLAVILDGTLQSHKKKGKIDEGLARLLRERPLAGSFGIGHTRWATHGPPSDENSHPHPDQSGRLALVHNGVIENFEQLKQRYLKAGHVFHSSTDTEVLAHLVGDHYQRLKGVSTENHPLAQAVINALPEVIGTYGIAVISVDHPGVIVGARRGSPLILGVGQGENLLASDASAIVAHTRQVVYLNDYE
;
A
#
# COMPACT_ATOMS: atom_id res chain seq x y z
N MET A 1 12.04 -5.48 -9.69
CA MET A 1 11.20 -6.06 -8.61
C MET A 1 10.70 -4.89 -7.76
N CYS A 2 9.41 -4.83 -7.44
CA CYS A 2 8.81 -3.72 -6.72
C CYS A 2 9.30 -3.59 -5.26
N GLY A 3 8.99 -2.46 -4.62
CA GLY A 3 9.31 -2.16 -3.23
C GLY A 3 8.11 -1.60 -2.45
N ILE A 4 7.87 -2.11 -1.24
CA ILE A 4 6.88 -1.59 -0.29
C ILE A 4 7.62 -0.99 0.91
N ILE A 5 7.15 0.16 1.38
CA ILE A 5 7.50 0.72 2.69
C ILE A 5 6.25 1.34 3.33
N GLY A 6 6.03 1.08 4.60
CA GLY A 6 5.03 1.71 5.44
C GLY A 6 5.69 2.21 6.71
N TYR A 7 5.19 3.30 7.25
CA TYR A 7 5.69 3.88 8.50
C TYR A 7 4.52 4.37 9.33
N VAL A 8 4.58 4.15 10.63
CA VAL A 8 3.70 4.74 11.64
C VAL A 8 4.52 5.14 12.86
N GLY A 9 4.37 6.38 13.32
CA GLY A 9 5.07 6.87 14.50
C GLY A 9 4.77 8.35 14.78
N ALA A 10 5.67 9.03 15.50
CA ALA A 10 5.50 10.45 15.84
C ALA A 10 6.03 11.42 14.77
N LYS A 11 7.00 10.98 13.96
CA LYS A 11 7.61 11.81 12.91
C LYS A 11 6.73 11.91 11.66
N PRO A 12 6.92 12.92 10.80
CA PRO A 12 6.30 12.96 9.47
C PRO A 12 6.66 11.70 8.65
N ALA A 13 5.65 11.04 8.09
CA ALA A 13 5.81 9.78 7.39
C ALA A 13 6.46 9.94 6.02
N ALA A 14 6.11 11.00 5.27
CA ALA A 14 6.53 11.14 3.88
C ALA A 14 8.06 11.15 3.67
N PRO A 15 8.89 11.87 4.48
CA PRO A 15 10.34 11.78 4.35
C PRO A 15 10.90 10.38 4.63
N ILE A 16 10.38 9.69 5.65
CA ILE A 16 10.83 8.35 6.04
C ILE A 16 10.49 7.33 4.95
N ILE A 17 9.27 7.39 4.44
CA ILE A 17 8.80 6.58 3.33
C ILE A 17 9.66 6.85 2.09
N LEU A 18 9.90 8.12 1.75
CA LEU A 18 10.71 8.50 0.58
C LEU A 18 12.14 7.94 0.67
N ASP A 19 12.78 8.02 1.83
CA ASP A 19 14.12 7.46 2.04
C ASP A 19 14.12 5.93 2.00
N GLY A 20 13.06 5.29 2.51
CA GLY A 20 12.83 3.85 2.36
C GLY A 20 12.70 3.45 0.88
N LEU A 21 11.96 4.22 0.08
CA LEU A 21 11.83 3.98 -1.36
C LEU A 21 13.16 4.14 -2.10
N ARG A 22 13.97 5.16 -1.77
CA ARG A 22 15.32 5.34 -2.31
C ARG A 22 16.22 4.12 -2.07
N ARG A 23 16.11 3.52 -0.89
CA ARG A 23 16.84 2.30 -0.52
C ARG A 23 16.38 1.07 -1.29
N LEU A 24 15.19 1.09 -1.89
CA LEU A 24 14.64 -0.01 -2.70
C LEU A 24 14.93 0.17 -4.20
N GLU A 25 15.52 1.29 -4.64
CA GLU A 25 15.75 1.58 -6.07
C GLU A 25 16.65 0.55 -6.77
N TYR A 26 17.58 -0.08 -6.04
CA TYR A 26 18.48 -1.09 -6.60
C TYR A 26 17.74 -2.30 -7.21
N ARG A 27 16.47 -2.52 -6.83
CA ARG A 27 15.62 -3.58 -7.38
C ARG A 27 15.02 -3.23 -8.75
N GLY A 28 15.15 -1.97 -9.18
CA GLY A 28 14.58 -1.40 -10.40
C GLY A 28 13.08 -1.12 -10.30
N TYR A 29 12.63 -0.07 -10.99
CA TYR A 29 11.25 0.42 -11.01
C TYR A 29 11.02 1.38 -12.19
N ASP A 30 9.76 1.58 -12.58
CA ASP A 30 9.32 2.50 -13.64
C ASP A 30 8.55 3.71 -13.08
N SER A 31 8.04 3.60 -11.85
CA SER A 31 7.30 4.67 -11.18
C SER A 31 7.29 4.50 -9.66
N ALA A 32 6.93 5.56 -8.92
CA ALA A 32 6.85 5.52 -7.47
C ALA A 32 5.71 6.41 -6.95
N GLY A 33 5.23 6.12 -5.74
CA GLY A 33 4.25 6.96 -5.08
C GLY A 33 4.14 6.66 -3.59
N LEU A 34 3.48 7.56 -2.87
CA LEU A 34 3.13 7.35 -1.47
C LEU A 34 1.80 8.02 -1.11
N ALA A 35 1.18 7.52 -0.04
CA ALA A 35 -0.01 8.08 0.56
C ALA A 35 0.15 8.21 2.07
N VAL A 36 -0.43 9.28 2.62
CA VAL A 36 -0.56 9.54 4.05
C VAL A 36 -2.00 9.89 4.37
N ILE A 37 -2.37 9.80 5.64
CA ILE A 37 -3.65 10.31 6.13
C ILE A 37 -3.38 11.40 7.15
N LEU A 38 -4.10 12.51 7.00
CA LEU A 38 -4.10 13.64 7.93
C LEU A 38 -5.50 14.21 8.02
N ASP A 39 -5.96 14.48 9.26
CA ASP A 39 -7.24 15.14 9.54
C ASP A 39 -8.42 14.51 8.77
N GLY A 40 -8.49 13.17 8.77
CA GLY A 40 -9.55 12.43 8.10
C GLY A 40 -9.50 12.44 6.57
N THR A 41 -8.37 12.86 5.99
CA THR A 41 -8.18 12.96 4.54
C THR A 41 -7.04 12.05 4.09
N LEU A 42 -7.33 11.14 3.15
CA LEU A 42 -6.32 10.38 2.44
C LEU A 42 -5.71 11.27 1.34
N GLN A 43 -4.40 11.45 1.38
CA GLN A 43 -3.65 12.22 0.39
C GLN A 43 -2.58 11.34 -0.24
N SER A 44 -2.37 11.47 -1.55
CA SER A 44 -1.36 10.68 -2.26
C SER A 44 -0.66 11.47 -3.36
N HIS A 45 0.61 11.12 -3.57
CA HIS A 45 1.45 11.64 -4.65
C HIS A 45 2.09 10.47 -5.37
N LYS A 46 2.00 10.50 -6.69
CA LYS A 46 2.44 9.43 -7.59
C LYS A 46 3.15 10.04 -8.78
N LYS A 47 4.24 9.43 -9.21
CA LYS A 47 4.98 9.88 -10.38
C LYS A 47 5.62 8.74 -11.14
N LYS A 48 5.43 8.75 -12.46
CA LYS A 48 6.23 7.98 -13.41
C LYS A 48 7.66 8.49 -13.44
N GLY A 49 8.61 7.56 -13.58
CA GLY A 49 10.03 7.86 -13.67
C GLY A 49 10.70 7.78 -12.30
N LYS A 50 11.90 8.36 -12.22
CA LYS A 50 12.75 8.26 -11.04
C LYS A 50 12.18 9.02 -9.85
N ILE A 51 12.43 8.50 -8.65
CA ILE A 51 11.98 9.08 -7.38
C ILE A 51 12.43 10.54 -7.27
N ASP A 52 13.73 10.83 -7.46
CA ASP A 52 14.27 12.16 -7.20
C ASP A 52 13.84 13.21 -8.23
N GLU A 53 13.73 12.81 -9.50
CA GLU A 53 13.30 13.66 -10.62
C GLU A 53 11.78 13.95 -10.56
N GLY A 54 11.00 13.02 -10.00
CA GLY A 54 9.55 13.03 -9.99
C GLY A 54 8.93 13.20 -8.60
N LEU A 55 8.79 12.10 -7.87
CA LEU A 55 8.06 12.03 -6.59
C LEU A 55 8.65 12.97 -5.53
N ALA A 56 9.98 12.99 -5.37
CA ALA A 56 10.65 13.83 -4.39
C ALA A 56 10.47 15.32 -4.70
N ARG A 57 10.48 15.70 -5.98
CA ARG A 57 10.19 17.07 -6.40
C ARG A 57 8.74 17.46 -6.07
N LEU A 58 7.79 16.58 -6.41
CA LEU A 58 6.39 16.80 -6.10
C LEU A 58 6.15 16.97 -4.59
N LEU A 59 6.81 16.17 -3.75
CA LEU A 59 6.72 16.29 -2.28
C LEU A 59 7.35 17.57 -1.73
N ARG A 60 8.35 18.15 -2.39
CA ARG A 60 8.89 19.47 -2.01
C ARG A 60 7.92 20.60 -2.36
N GLU A 61 7.27 20.51 -3.52
CA GLU A 61 6.31 21.51 -3.99
C GLU A 61 4.96 21.40 -3.27
N ARG A 62 4.55 20.17 -2.94
CA ARG A 62 3.29 19.83 -2.26
C ARG A 62 3.58 18.80 -1.16
N PRO A 63 3.98 19.27 0.03
CA PRO A 63 4.28 18.36 1.14
C PRO A 63 3.04 17.59 1.59
N LEU A 64 3.24 16.30 1.84
CA LEU A 64 2.26 15.45 2.48
C LEU A 64 2.54 15.41 3.98
N ALA A 65 1.68 16.08 4.76
CA ALA A 65 1.73 16.07 6.21
C ALA A 65 0.89 14.90 6.73
N GLY A 66 1.42 14.14 7.68
CA GLY A 66 0.82 12.93 8.22
C GLY A 66 1.88 12.09 8.93
N SER A 67 1.54 11.44 10.04
CA SER A 67 2.48 10.69 10.87
C SER A 67 2.49 9.18 10.57
N PHE A 68 1.65 8.74 9.64
CA PHE A 68 1.66 7.38 9.11
C PHE A 68 1.29 7.35 7.62
N GLY A 69 1.70 6.29 6.94
CA GLY A 69 1.43 6.13 5.52
C GLY A 69 2.12 4.92 4.90
N ILE A 70 1.91 4.77 3.59
CA ILE A 70 2.50 3.70 2.77
C ILE A 70 3.06 4.29 1.48
N GLY A 71 4.13 3.69 0.97
CA GLY A 71 4.77 4.05 -0.29
C GLY A 71 5.20 2.83 -1.07
N HIS A 72 5.41 3.03 -2.36
CA HIS A 72 5.71 1.98 -3.30
C HIS A 72 6.64 2.43 -4.43
N THR A 73 7.54 1.55 -4.84
CA THR A 73 8.20 1.58 -6.15
C THR A 73 7.63 0.45 -7.01
N ARG A 74 7.16 0.80 -8.22
CA ARG A 74 6.46 -0.11 -9.11
C ARG A 74 7.31 -0.50 -10.30
N TRP A 75 7.37 -1.81 -10.55
CA TRP A 75 7.76 -2.42 -11.82
C TRP A 75 6.50 -2.91 -12.51
N ALA A 76 6.17 -2.37 -13.68
CA ALA A 76 4.86 -2.60 -14.30
C ALA A 76 4.68 -4.04 -14.82
N THR A 77 3.55 -4.67 -14.47
CA THR A 77 3.09 -5.96 -15.04
C THR A 77 1.78 -5.77 -15.80
N HIS A 78 0.74 -5.26 -15.12
CA HIS A 78 -0.56 -4.91 -15.70
C HIS A 78 -0.71 -3.39 -15.80
N GLY A 79 -0.86 -2.88 -17.03
CA GLY A 79 -0.98 -1.45 -17.30
C GLY A 79 0.37 -0.73 -17.42
N PRO A 80 0.54 0.15 -18.44
CA PRO A 80 1.83 0.80 -18.71
C PRO A 80 2.25 1.73 -17.56
N PRO A 81 3.55 2.04 -17.40
CA PRO A 81 3.99 3.04 -16.45
C PRO A 81 3.35 4.42 -16.69
N SER A 82 2.59 4.89 -15.71
CA SER A 82 1.91 6.20 -15.67
C SER A 82 1.67 6.64 -14.23
N ASP A 83 1.30 7.90 -14.00
CA ASP A 83 0.97 8.39 -12.65
C ASP A 83 -0.29 7.67 -12.11
N GLU A 84 -1.26 7.37 -12.98
CA GLU A 84 -2.51 6.67 -12.66
C GLU A 84 -2.28 5.22 -12.23
N ASN A 85 -1.45 4.48 -12.98
CA ASN A 85 -1.12 3.07 -12.71
C ASN A 85 -0.06 2.90 -11.60
N SER A 86 0.52 4.00 -11.11
CA SER A 86 1.42 3.94 -9.95
C SER A 86 0.61 3.66 -8.68
N HIS A 87 1.24 2.99 -7.72
CA HIS A 87 0.67 2.77 -6.39
C HIS A 87 1.00 3.99 -5.49
N PRO A 88 0.24 4.23 -4.40
CA PRO A 88 -0.92 3.47 -3.90
C PRO A 88 -2.20 3.62 -4.74
N HIS A 89 -3.08 2.62 -4.69
CA HIS A 89 -4.42 2.67 -5.27
C HIS A 89 -5.48 2.86 -4.18
N PRO A 90 -6.44 3.79 -4.36
CA PRO A 90 -7.58 3.91 -3.47
C PRO A 90 -8.60 2.79 -3.69
N ASP A 91 -9.47 2.56 -2.71
CA ASP A 91 -10.72 1.81 -2.92
C ASP A 91 -11.80 2.68 -3.57
N GLN A 92 -12.97 2.08 -3.85
CA GLN A 92 -14.13 2.78 -4.42
C GLN A 92 -14.58 3.99 -3.59
N SER A 93 -14.43 3.97 -2.27
CA SER A 93 -14.82 5.08 -1.41
C SER A 93 -13.78 6.20 -1.32
N GLY A 94 -12.55 5.95 -1.78
CA GLY A 94 -11.42 6.86 -1.62
C GLY A 94 -10.96 7.00 -0.17
N ARG A 95 -11.40 6.13 0.74
CA ARG A 95 -11.04 6.19 2.18
C ARG A 95 -9.97 5.17 2.58
N LEU A 96 -9.66 4.23 1.71
CA LEU A 96 -8.60 3.23 1.90
C LEU A 96 -7.57 3.37 0.78
N ALA A 97 -6.29 3.15 1.10
CA ALA A 97 -5.23 3.02 0.10
C ALA A 97 -4.47 1.71 0.26
N LEU A 98 -4.06 1.12 -0.86
CA LEU A 98 -3.35 -0.14 -0.93
C LEU A 98 -2.11 -0.06 -1.85
N VAL A 99 -1.01 -0.65 -1.41
CA VAL A 99 0.17 -0.94 -2.25
C VAL A 99 0.37 -2.45 -2.35
N HIS A 100 0.93 -2.91 -3.47
CA HIS A 100 1.02 -4.34 -3.78
C HIS A 100 2.31 -4.70 -4.52
N ASN A 101 2.94 -5.79 -4.08
CA ASN A 101 4.01 -6.50 -4.76
C ASN A 101 3.53 -7.90 -5.12
N GLY A 102 3.45 -8.22 -6.40
CA GLY A 102 3.01 -9.53 -6.87
C GLY A 102 2.14 -9.39 -8.10
N VAL A 103 1.34 -10.42 -8.36
CA VAL A 103 0.38 -10.46 -9.47
C VAL A 103 -0.90 -11.12 -8.98
N ILE A 104 -2.04 -10.45 -9.19
CA ILE A 104 -3.36 -11.01 -8.95
C ILE A 104 -3.88 -11.61 -10.26
N GLU A 105 -3.83 -12.94 -10.38
CA GLU A 105 -4.09 -13.67 -11.62
C GLU A 105 -5.57 -13.64 -12.01
N ASN A 106 -6.48 -13.61 -11.04
CA ASN A 106 -7.93 -13.56 -11.27
C ASN A 106 -8.50 -12.13 -11.25
N PHE A 107 -7.67 -11.10 -11.47
CA PHE A 107 -8.11 -9.70 -11.39
C PHE A 107 -9.20 -9.35 -12.41
N GLU A 108 -9.21 -9.95 -13.60
CA GLU A 108 -10.25 -9.69 -14.60
C GLU A 108 -11.63 -10.13 -14.11
N GLN A 109 -11.72 -11.32 -13.53
CA GLN A 109 -12.97 -11.85 -12.97
C GLN A 109 -13.49 -10.93 -11.85
N LEU A 110 -12.61 -10.54 -10.94
CA LEU A 110 -12.94 -9.64 -9.83
C LEU A 110 -13.34 -8.25 -10.34
N LYS A 111 -12.62 -7.71 -11.33
CA LYS A 111 -12.92 -6.41 -11.96
C LYS A 111 -14.30 -6.41 -12.59
N GLN A 112 -14.66 -7.45 -13.34
CA GLN A 112 -15.98 -7.58 -13.95
C GLN A 112 -17.11 -7.62 -12.91
N ARG A 113 -16.90 -8.30 -11.78
CA ARG A 113 -17.86 -8.28 -10.66
C ARG A 113 -18.10 -6.85 -10.15
N TYR A 114 -17.02 -6.11 -9.89
CA TYR A 114 -17.13 -4.77 -9.33
C TYR A 114 -17.64 -3.73 -10.33
N LEU A 115 -17.33 -3.86 -11.61
CA LEU A 115 -17.95 -3.04 -12.67
C LEU A 115 -19.47 -3.23 -12.69
N LYS A 116 -19.96 -4.48 -12.59
CA LYS A 116 -21.40 -4.77 -12.50
C LYS A 116 -22.05 -4.23 -11.23
N ALA A 117 -21.29 -4.14 -10.14
CA ALA A 117 -21.71 -3.50 -8.89
C ALA A 117 -21.60 -1.97 -8.91
N GLY A 118 -21.19 -1.36 -10.04
CA GLY A 118 -21.13 0.09 -10.21
C GLY A 118 -19.83 0.75 -9.73
N HIS A 119 -18.78 -0.03 -9.45
CA HIS A 119 -17.48 0.54 -9.13
C HIS A 119 -16.84 1.19 -10.36
N VAL A 120 -16.05 2.23 -10.13
CA VAL A 120 -15.30 2.96 -11.17
C VAL A 120 -13.82 2.69 -11.00
N PHE A 121 -13.17 2.20 -12.05
CA PHE A 121 -11.72 1.97 -12.06
C PHE A 121 -11.02 3.08 -12.83
N HIS A 122 -9.97 3.64 -12.25
CA HIS A 122 -9.17 4.73 -12.80
C HIS A 122 -7.81 4.24 -13.35
N SER A 123 -7.49 2.97 -13.14
CA SER A 123 -6.27 2.34 -13.62
C SER A 123 -6.54 1.06 -14.41
N SER A 124 -5.47 0.56 -15.00
CA SER A 124 -5.41 -0.72 -15.71
C SER A 124 -4.68 -1.80 -14.90
N THR A 125 -4.48 -1.57 -13.60
CA THR A 125 -3.75 -2.49 -12.73
C THR A 125 -4.68 -3.52 -12.10
N ASP A 126 -4.10 -4.68 -11.82
CA ASP A 126 -4.66 -5.70 -10.94
C ASP A 126 -4.77 -5.21 -9.48
N THR A 127 -3.89 -4.31 -9.07
CA THR A 127 -3.81 -3.77 -7.72
C THR A 127 -5.01 -2.91 -7.33
N GLU A 128 -5.55 -2.10 -8.23
CA GLU A 128 -6.78 -1.34 -7.95
C GLU A 128 -7.99 -2.27 -7.72
N VAL A 129 -8.03 -3.41 -8.40
CA VAL A 129 -9.05 -4.44 -8.16
C VAL A 129 -8.95 -4.99 -6.75
N LEU A 130 -7.73 -5.21 -6.26
CA LEU A 130 -7.49 -5.64 -4.89
C LEU A 130 -7.89 -4.56 -3.86
N ALA A 131 -7.62 -3.28 -4.14
CA ALA A 131 -8.06 -2.18 -3.29
C ALA A 131 -9.60 -2.11 -3.18
N HIS A 132 -10.29 -2.29 -4.31
CA HIS A 132 -11.76 -2.34 -4.37
C HIS A 132 -12.32 -3.56 -3.62
N LEU A 133 -11.68 -4.72 -3.75
CA LEU A 133 -12.06 -5.94 -3.03
C LEU A 133 -11.97 -5.76 -1.51
N VAL A 134 -10.82 -5.26 -1.02
CA VAL A 134 -10.63 -5.00 0.42
C VAL A 134 -11.59 -3.93 0.91
N GLY A 135 -11.78 -2.85 0.15
CA GLY A 135 -12.72 -1.78 0.49
C GLY A 135 -14.18 -2.28 0.60
N ASP A 136 -14.63 -3.13 -0.32
CA ASP A 136 -15.97 -3.72 -0.30
C ASP A 136 -16.17 -4.63 0.94
N HIS A 137 -15.21 -5.49 1.26
CA HIS A 137 -15.24 -6.26 2.52
C HIS A 137 -15.24 -5.36 3.76
N TYR A 138 -14.45 -4.29 3.75
CA TYR A 138 -14.42 -3.33 4.84
C TYR A 138 -15.77 -2.63 5.05
N GLN A 139 -16.45 -2.22 3.97
CA GLN A 139 -17.77 -1.60 4.08
C GLN A 139 -18.81 -2.55 4.68
N ARG A 140 -18.75 -3.85 4.35
CA ARG A 140 -19.66 -4.87 4.90
C ARG A 140 -19.47 -5.11 6.40
N LEU A 141 -18.31 -4.78 6.95
CA LEU A 141 -18.01 -4.91 8.38
C LEU A 141 -18.49 -3.71 9.21
N LYS A 142 -19.01 -2.65 8.60
CA LYS A 142 -19.51 -1.48 9.35
C LYS A 142 -20.64 -1.87 10.29
N GLY A 143 -20.45 -1.59 11.58
CA GLY A 143 -21.41 -1.94 12.64
C GLY A 143 -21.36 -3.40 13.08
N VAL A 144 -20.41 -4.20 12.55
CA VAL A 144 -20.21 -5.60 12.94
C VAL A 144 -19.04 -5.68 13.92
N SER A 145 -19.23 -6.38 15.05
CA SER A 145 -18.14 -6.67 15.97
C SER A 145 -17.29 -7.81 15.41
N THR A 146 -15.97 -7.62 15.42
CA THR A 146 -14.99 -8.57 14.89
C THR A 146 -13.94 -8.88 15.95
N GLU A 147 -13.41 -10.10 15.95
CA GLU A 147 -12.32 -10.49 16.86
C GLU A 147 -11.05 -9.69 16.56
N ASN A 148 -10.74 -9.53 15.28
CA ASN A 148 -9.62 -8.73 14.80
C ASN A 148 -10.01 -7.26 14.62
N HIS A 149 -9.00 -6.40 14.47
CA HIS A 149 -9.20 -5.02 14.04
C HIS A 149 -9.98 -4.99 12.70
N PRO A 150 -11.00 -4.12 12.50
CA PRO A 150 -11.88 -4.18 11.32
C PRO A 150 -11.16 -4.11 9.98
N LEU A 151 -10.12 -3.28 9.87
CA LEU A 151 -9.29 -3.21 8.66
C LEU A 151 -8.54 -4.52 8.39
N ALA A 152 -8.04 -5.19 9.44
CA ALA A 152 -7.37 -6.47 9.31
C ALA A 152 -8.37 -7.56 8.94
N GLN A 153 -9.56 -7.56 9.55
CA GLN A 153 -10.61 -8.50 9.22
C GLN A 153 -11.09 -8.36 7.77
N ALA A 154 -11.16 -7.13 7.24
CA ALA A 154 -11.48 -6.89 5.83
C ALA A 154 -10.45 -7.52 4.89
N VAL A 155 -9.15 -7.40 5.22
CA VAL A 155 -8.07 -8.05 4.47
C VAL A 155 -8.18 -9.58 4.57
N ILE A 156 -8.40 -10.11 5.77
CA ILE A 156 -8.59 -11.56 6.00
C ILE A 156 -9.77 -12.11 5.18
N ASN A 157 -10.88 -11.35 5.08
CA ASN A 157 -12.05 -11.77 4.31
C ASN A 157 -11.84 -11.67 2.80
N ALA A 158 -11.03 -10.71 2.35
CA ALA A 158 -10.75 -10.45 0.93
C ALA A 158 -9.79 -11.46 0.31
N LEU A 159 -8.68 -11.76 0.98
CA LEU A 159 -7.57 -12.53 0.39
C LEU A 159 -7.88 -13.99 0.01
N PRO A 160 -8.87 -14.70 0.60
CA PRO A 160 -9.31 -16.00 0.10
C PRO A 160 -9.86 -15.99 -1.32
N GLU A 161 -10.34 -14.84 -1.80
CA GLU A 161 -10.85 -14.69 -3.17
C GLU A 161 -9.72 -14.44 -4.19
N VAL A 162 -8.48 -14.26 -3.74
CA VAL A 162 -7.34 -13.87 -4.57
C VAL A 162 -6.54 -15.10 -5.03
N ILE A 163 -6.32 -15.19 -6.34
CA ILE A 163 -5.41 -16.15 -6.97
C ILE A 163 -4.15 -15.39 -7.39
N GLY A 164 -2.98 -15.90 -7.03
CA GLY A 164 -1.68 -15.31 -7.39
C GLY A 164 -0.77 -15.12 -6.19
N THR A 165 0.13 -14.14 -6.30
CA THR A 165 1.09 -13.77 -5.24
C THR A 165 0.88 -12.33 -4.85
N TYR A 166 1.10 -12.01 -3.58
CA TYR A 166 0.94 -10.66 -3.07
C TYR A 166 1.80 -10.44 -1.83
N GLY A 167 2.31 -9.23 -1.70
CA GLY A 167 2.69 -8.60 -0.45
C GLY A 167 1.99 -7.26 -0.48
N ILE A 168 1.18 -6.95 0.53
CA ILE A 168 0.37 -5.72 0.55
C ILE A 168 0.60 -4.92 1.82
N ALA A 169 0.33 -3.62 1.70
CA ALA A 169 0.12 -2.76 2.86
C ALA A 169 -1.12 -1.90 2.62
N VAL A 170 -1.95 -1.77 3.65
CA VAL A 170 -3.26 -1.13 3.59
C VAL A 170 -3.41 -0.13 4.73
N ILE A 171 -3.92 1.06 4.41
CA ILE A 171 -4.28 2.10 5.38
C ILE A 171 -5.71 2.58 5.13
N SER A 172 -6.40 3.00 6.19
CA SER A 172 -7.76 3.55 6.11
C SER A 172 -7.89 4.83 6.92
N VAL A 173 -8.62 5.80 6.36
CA VAL A 173 -9.00 7.06 7.02
C VAL A 173 -9.74 6.81 8.33
N ASP A 174 -10.52 5.73 8.39
CA ASP A 174 -11.36 5.39 9.53
C ASP A 174 -10.56 4.82 10.71
N HIS A 175 -9.30 4.42 10.47
CA HIS A 175 -8.43 3.81 11.46
C HIS A 175 -7.01 4.43 11.43
N PRO A 176 -6.87 5.68 11.89
CA PRO A 176 -5.58 6.36 11.88
C PRO A 176 -4.55 5.64 12.76
N GLY A 177 -3.29 5.60 12.29
CA GLY A 177 -2.19 4.93 13.00
C GLY A 177 -2.17 3.41 12.86
N VAL A 178 -2.97 2.84 11.96
CA VAL A 178 -2.96 1.40 11.66
C VAL A 178 -2.51 1.18 10.22
N ILE A 179 -1.53 0.29 10.06
CA ILE A 179 -1.12 -0.27 8.76
C ILE A 179 -1.33 -1.78 8.85
N VAL A 180 -2.12 -2.33 7.92
CA VAL A 180 -2.29 -3.78 7.80
C VAL A 180 -1.40 -4.28 6.67
N GLY A 181 -0.49 -5.18 7.01
CA GLY A 181 0.29 -5.94 6.04
C GLY A 181 -0.28 -7.34 5.88
N ALA A 182 -0.14 -7.93 4.69
CA ALA A 182 -0.40 -9.36 4.48
C ALA A 182 0.45 -9.88 3.33
N ARG A 183 0.80 -11.17 3.33
CA ARG A 183 1.61 -11.75 2.25
C ARG A 183 1.29 -13.20 1.87
N ARG A 184 1.62 -13.53 0.62
CA ARG A 184 1.67 -14.86 0.01
C ARG A 184 2.64 -14.82 -1.18
N GLY A 185 3.79 -15.49 -1.08
CA GLY A 185 4.78 -15.57 -2.16
C GLY A 185 5.54 -14.27 -2.46
N SER A 186 5.41 -13.23 -1.63
CA SER A 186 6.09 -11.94 -1.77
C SER A 186 6.60 -11.48 -0.40
N PRO A 187 7.90 -11.13 -0.25
CA PRO A 187 8.46 -10.80 1.06
C PRO A 187 7.80 -9.59 1.72
N LEU A 188 7.55 -9.71 3.03
CA LEU A 188 7.09 -8.62 3.89
C LEU A 188 7.70 -8.76 5.29
N ILE A 189 8.14 -7.64 5.87
CA ILE A 189 8.93 -7.58 7.09
C ILE A 189 8.38 -6.44 7.96
N LEU A 190 8.14 -6.71 9.24
CA LEU A 190 7.83 -5.70 10.24
C LEU A 190 9.11 -5.27 10.96
N GLY A 191 9.46 -3.99 10.87
CA GLY A 191 10.48 -3.36 11.69
C GLY A 191 9.87 -2.77 12.95
N VAL A 192 10.36 -3.19 14.11
CA VAL A 192 9.90 -2.70 15.43
C VAL A 192 10.87 -1.65 15.94
N GLY A 193 10.40 -0.42 16.11
CA GLY A 193 11.18 0.70 16.65
C GLY A 193 10.69 1.13 18.04
N GLN A 194 11.31 2.18 18.58
CA GLN A 194 10.87 2.80 19.84
C GLN A 194 9.82 3.88 19.55
N GLY A 195 8.54 3.53 19.72
CA GLY A 195 7.42 4.45 19.44
C GLY A 195 7.15 4.68 17.95
N GLU A 196 7.76 3.88 17.08
CA GLU A 196 7.50 3.85 15.64
C GLU A 196 7.64 2.42 15.12
N ASN A 197 6.87 2.07 14.09
CA ASN A 197 6.97 0.78 13.40
C ASN A 197 7.02 1.00 11.88
N LEU A 198 7.70 0.08 11.19
CA LEU A 198 7.84 0.10 9.74
C LEU A 198 7.41 -1.23 9.15
N LEU A 199 6.85 -1.21 7.95
CA LEU A 199 6.51 -2.41 7.18
C LEU A 199 7.24 -2.33 5.84
N ALA A 200 8.02 -3.33 5.45
CA ALA A 200 8.79 -3.26 4.21
C ALA A 200 8.93 -4.59 3.50
N SER A 201 9.13 -4.55 2.18
CA SER A 201 9.44 -5.74 1.38
C SER A 201 10.93 -6.12 1.35
N ASP A 202 11.78 -5.31 1.99
CA ASP A 202 13.22 -5.56 2.17
C ASP A 202 13.74 -4.89 3.45
N ALA A 203 14.67 -5.54 4.14
CA ALA A 203 15.28 -5.02 5.36
C ALA A 203 16.11 -3.75 5.11
N SER A 204 16.68 -3.58 3.91
CA SER A 204 17.45 -2.39 3.51
C SER A 204 16.65 -1.10 3.64
N ALA A 205 15.33 -1.14 3.48
CA ALA A 205 14.45 0.02 3.60
C ALA A 205 14.24 0.48 5.05
N ILE A 206 14.45 -0.41 6.02
CA ILE A 206 14.16 -0.15 7.45
C ILE A 206 15.40 -0.14 8.34
N VAL A 207 16.55 -0.59 7.84
CA VAL A 207 17.81 -0.74 8.60
C VAL A 207 18.31 0.56 9.25
N ALA A 208 17.95 1.71 8.68
CA ALA A 208 18.28 3.03 9.24
C ALA A 208 17.44 3.41 10.46
N HIS A 209 16.28 2.76 10.64
CA HIS A 209 15.32 3.04 11.71
C HIS A 209 15.39 1.99 12.82
N THR A 210 15.55 0.72 12.46
CA THR A 210 15.62 -0.37 13.44
C THR A 210 16.41 -1.56 12.91
N ARG A 211 16.96 -2.34 13.85
CA ARG A 211 17.56 -3.66 13.59
C ARG A 211 16.67 -4.81 14.09
N GLN A 212 15.58 -4.51 14.78
CA GLN A 212 14.61 -5.50 15.25
C GLN A 212 13.58 -5.72 14.17
N VAL A 213 13.61 -6.90 13.55
CA VAL A 213 12.77 -7.25 12.42
C VAL A 213 12.04 -8.57 12.67
N VAL A 214 10.79 -8.63 12.23
CA VAL A 214 9.96 -9.83 12.19
C VAL A 214 9.64 -10.11 10.73
N TYR A 215 10.07 -11.27 10.23
CA TYR A 215 9.74 -11.73 8.89
C TYR A 215 8.39 -12.41 8.92
N LEU A 216 7.45 -11.94 8.10
CA LEU A 216 6.14 -12.56 8.00
C LEU A 216 6.27 -13.84 7.15
N ASN A 217 5.50 -14.86 7.53
CA ASN A 217 5.27 -16.07 6.74
C ASN A 217 4.15 -15.84 5.73
N ASP A 218 4.01 -16.76 4.78
CA ASP A 218 2.84 -16.73 3.90
C ASP A 218 1.56 -17.02 4.71
N TYR A 219 0.48 -16.32 4.34
CA TYR A 219 -0.83 -16.33 5.02
C TYR A 219 -0.87 -15.64 6.40
N GLU A 220 0.15 -14.82 6.70
CA GLU A 220 0.14 -13.83 7.79
C GLU A 220 -0.17 -12.41 7.26
#